data_AF-A0A926TIM4-F1
#
_entry.id   AF-A0A926TIM4-F1
#
_cell.length_a   1.000
_cell.length_b   1.000
_cell.length_c   1.000
_cell.angle_alpha   90.00
_cell.angle_beta   90.00
_cell.angle_gamma   90.00
#
_symmetry.space_group_name_H-M   'P 1'
#
loop_
_entity.id
_entity.type
_entity.pdbx_description
1 polymer ?
#
loop_
_entity_poly.entity_id
_entity_poly.type
_entity_poly.pdbx_seq_one_letter_code
_entity_poly.pdbx_strand_id
1 'polypeptide(L)'
;MDEGVKQAGQEGSTLDRLDADQVQRVRELLTACGIEPTQATLEALANAADQRYPSEPNRLEIAARSMLNFFAQQSPTRRELAWSLVRRWASRFQ
;
A
#
# COMPACT_ATOMS: atom_id res chain seq x y z
N MET A 1 -35.67 0.61 -23.94
CA MET A 1 -35.40 1.67 -22.96
C MET A 1 -34.02 1.41 -22.43
N ASP A 2 -33.12 2.33 -22.75
CA ASP A 2 -31.66 2.29 -22.57
C ASP A 2 -31.19 1.90 -21.16
N GLU A 3 -30.16 1.06 -21.15
CA GLU A 3 -29.27 0.83 -20.02
C GLU A 3 -28.50 2.12 -19.69
N GLY A 4 -28.87 2.77 -18.60
CA GLY A 4 -28.06 3.82 -17.99
C GLY A 4 -26.82 3.21 -17.33
N VAL A 5 -25.75 3.00 -18.11
CA VAL A 5 -24.39 2.78 -17.58
C VAL A 5 -24.01 4.04 -16.80
N LYS A 6 -24.18 4.00 -15.47
CA LYS A 6 -23.60 4.99 -14.58
C LYS A 6 -22.09 4.90 -14.71
N GLN A 7 -21.52 5.91 -15.36
CA GLN A 7 -20.10 6.21 -15.39
C GLN A 7 -19.53 5.98 -13.99
N ALA A 8 -18.56 5.08 -13.88
CA ALA A 8 -17.72 4.95 -12.70
C ALA A 8 -17.08 6.32 -12.48
N GLY A 9 -17.59 7.02 -11.47
CA GLY A 9 -17.10 8.33 -11.09
C GLY A 9 -15.61 8.22 -10.83
N GLN A 10 -14.89 9.22 -11.30
CA GLN A 10 -13.50 9.51 -11.03
C GLN A 10 -13.18 9.22 -9.55
N GLU A 11 -12.71 8.02 -9.24
CA GLU A 11 -12.36 7.61 -7.88
C GLU A 11 -11.07 8.35 -7.54
N GLY A 12 -11.18 9.43 -6.75
CA GLY A 12 -10.02 10.10 -6.17
C GLY A 12 -9.14 9.06 -5.47
N SER A 13 -7.82 9.24 -5.58
CA SER A 13 -6.83 8.28 -5.09
C SER A 13 -7.14 7.96 -3.63
N THR A 14 -7.02 6.69 -3.23
CA THR A 14 -7.20 6.29 -1.81
C THR A 14 -6.23 7.07 -0.92
N LEU A 15 -5.11 7.55 -1.48
CA LEU A 15 -4.16 8.42 -0.82
C LEU A 15 -4.71 9.82 -0.48
N ASP A 16 -5.63 10.37 -1.28
CA ASP A 16 -6.24 11.69 -1.04
C ASP A 16 -7.10 11.71 0.24
N ARG A 17 -7.47 10.53 0.75
CA ARG A 17 -8.30 10.34 1.96
C ARG A 17 -7.45 10.06 3.20
N LEU A 18 -6.13 9.97 3.04
CA LEU A 18 -5.18 9.68 4.11
C LEU A 18 -4.45 10.94 4.54
N ASP A 19 -4.07 10.97 5.81
CA ASP A 19 -3.32 12.08 6.39
C ASP A 19 -1.92 12.19 5.76
N ALA A 20 -1.50 13.41 5.41
CA ALA A 20 -0.25 13.65 4.70
C ALA A 20 0.98 13.21 5.52
N ASP A 21 0.96 13.40 6.86
CA ASP A 21 2.05 12.98 7.73
C ASP A 21 2.12 11.45 7.85
N GLN A 22 0.97 10.77 7.75
CA GLN A 22 0.92 9.32 7.70
C GLN A 22 1.52 8.78 6.39
N VAL A 23 1.18 9.39 5.25
CA VAL A 23 1.76 9.02 3.95
C VAL A 23 3.27 9.26 3.96
N GLN A 24 3.74 10.38 4.51
CA GLN A 24 5.17 10.70 4.59
C GLN A 24 5.94 9.70 5.47
N ARG A 25 5.44 9.35 6.66
CA ARG A 25 6.06 8.33 7.53
C ARG A 25 6.17 6.97 6.85
N VAL A 26 5.16 6.59 6.07
CA VAL A 26 5.17 5.33 5.32
C VAL A 26 6.16 5.36 4.17
N ARG A 27 6.30 6.50 3.46
CA ARG A 27 7.35 6.69 2.44
C ARG A 27 8.75 6.48 3.01
N GLU A 28 9.03 7.09 4.17
CA GLU A 28 10.32 6.96 4.85
C GLU A 28 10.59 5.52 5.28
N LEU A 29 9.59 4.85 5.84
CA LEU A 29 9.68 3.46 6.29
C LEU A 29 9.92 2.48 5.13
N LEU A 30 9.24 2.67 4.01
CA LEU A 30 9.45 1.89 2.79
C LEU A 30 10.86 2.11 2.23
N THR A 31 11.32 3.37 2.18
CA THR A 31 12.65 3.74 1.70
C THR A 31 13.76 3.14 2.58
N ALA A 32 13.61 3.20 3.90
CA ALA A 32 14.53 2.58 4.86
C ALA A 32 14.63 1.06 4.69
N CYS A 33 13.58 0.43 4.14
CA CYS A 33 13.54 -0.99 3.81
C CYS A 33 14.01 -1.30 2.37
N GLY A 34 14.48 -0.30 1.63
CA GLY A 34 14.92 -0.46 0.23
C GLY A 34 13.77 -0.66 -0.77
N ILE A 35 12.55 -0.27 -0.40
CA ILE A 35 11.37 -0.30 -1.27
C ILE A 35 11.15 1.10 -1.81
N GLU A 36 11.01 1.22 -3.13
CA GLU A 36 10.68 2.50 -3.75
C GLU A 36 9.23 2.88 -3.43
N PRO A 37 8.98 4.01 -2.73
CA PRO A 37 7.63 4.41 -2.33
C PRO A 37 6.91 5.13 -3.48
N THR A 38 6.72 4.42 -4.60
CA THR A 38 5.97 4.92 -5.75
C THR A 38 4.51 5.17 -5.38
N GLN A 39 3.81 6.02 -6.15
CA GLN A 39 2.38 6.26 -5.96
C GLN A 39 1.60 4.94 -5.96
N ALA A 40 1.85 4.08 -6.94
CA ALA A 40 1.29 2.73 -7.03
C ALA A 40 1.48 1.90 -5.75
N THR A 41 2.70 1.86 -5.20
CA THR A 41 3.00 1.10 -3.98
C THR A 41 2.19 1.62 -2.80
N LEU A 42 2.10 2.94 -2.67
CA LEU A 42 1.38 3.60 -1.60
C LEU A 42 -0.13 3.40 -1.73
N GLU A 43 -0.70 3.54 -2.93
CA GLU A 43 -2.12 3.30 -3.19
C GLU A 43 -2.51 1.87 -2.86
N ALA A 44 -1.68 0.93 -3.26
CA ALA A 44 -1.99 -0.46 -3.07
C ALA A 44 -1.83 -0.89 -1.59
N LEU A 45 -0.90 -0.26 -0.85
CA LEU A 45 -0.83 -0.36 0.61
C LEU A 45 -2.02 0.31 1.31
N ALA A 46 -2.49 1.46 0.80
CA ALA A 46 -3.67 2.17 1.30
C ALA A 46 -4.95 1.34 1.13
N ASN A 47 -5.13 0.71 -0.04
CA ASN A 47 -6.24 -0.20 -0.29
C ASN A 47 -6.21 -1.41 0.66
N ALA A 48 -5.02 -1.98 0.91
CA ALA A 48 -4.88 -3.08 1.87
C ALA A 48 -5.18 -2.61 3.31
N ALA A 49 -4.79 -1.38 3.65
CA ALA A 49 -5.08 -0.77 4.95
C ALA A 49 -6.58 -0.54 5.16
N ASP A 50 -7.28 -0.01 4.16
CA ASP A 50 -8.73 0.20 4.19
C ASP A 50 -9.50 -1.12 4.35
N GLN A 51 -9.08 -2.19 3.66
CA GLN A 51 -9.73 -3.50 3.76
C GLN A 51 -9.53 -4.17 5.13
N ARG A 52 -8.35 -4.00 5.73
CA ARG A 52 -7.94 -4.76 6.91
C ARG A 52 -8.13 -3.98 8.22
N TYR A 53 -8.06 -2.66 8.16
CA TYR A 53 -8.11 -1.74 9.30
C TYR A 53 -9.01 -0.53 8.99
N PRO A 54 -10.29 -0.73 8.58
CA PRO A 54 -11.15 0.35 8.08
C PRO A 54 -11.41 1.46 9.12
N SER A 55 -11.42 1.12 10.40
CA SER A 55 -11.71 2.05 11.51
C SER A 55 -10.46 2.65 12.15
N GLU A 56 -9.26 2.24 11.71
CA GLU A 56 -8.03 2.69 12.35
C GLU A 56 -7.57 4.04 11.76
N PRO A 57 -7.37 5.08 12.59
CA PRO A 57 -6.88 6.37 12.11
C PRO A 57 -5.46 6.27 11.56
N ASN A 58 -4.66 5.32 12.06
CA ASN A 58 -3.29 5.07 11.63
C ASN A 58 -3.17 3.84 10.70
N ARG A 59 -4.24 3.45 10.01
CA ARG A 59 -4.33 2.22 9.18
C ARG A 59 -3.18 1.99 8.19
N LEU A 60 -2.73 3.02 7.47
CA LEU A 60 -1.64 2.88 6.50
C LEU A 60 -0.31 2.52 7.20
N GLU A 61 -0.03 3.13 8.34
CA GLU A 61 1.16 2.82 9.14
C GLU A 61 1.08 1.40 9.73
N ILE A 62 -0.09 0.99 10.21
CA ILE A 62 -0.34 -0.37 10.73
C ILE A 62 -0.15 -1.40 9.62
N ALA A 63 -0.67 -1.13 8.41
CA ALA A 63 -0.49 -2.00 7.25
C ALA A 63 0.99 -2.11 6.85
N ALA A 64 1.71 -0.98 6.78
CA ALA A 64 3.13 -0.94 6.49
C ALA A 64 3.93 -1.77 7.51
N ARG A 65 3.71 -1.53 8.81
CA ARG A 65 4.38 -2.28 9.90
C ARG A 65 4.02 -3.75 9.89
N SER A 66 2.77 -4.11 9.62
CA SER A 66 2.32 -5.50 9.52
C SER A 66 3.04 -6.22 8.38
N MET A 67 3.17 -5.56 7.23
CA MET A 67 3.91 -6.07 6.09
C MET A 67 5.40 -6.25 6.43
N LEU A 68 6.04 -5.25 7.05
CA LEU A 68 7.43 -5.36 7.49
C LEU A 68 7.63 -6.49 8.50
N ASN A 69 6.75 -6.60 9.50
CA ASN A 69 6.85 -7.63 10.54
C ASN A 69 6.67 -9.03 9.94
N PHE A 70 5.73 -9.20 9.00
CA PHE A 70 5.59 -10.45 8.26
C PHE A 70 6.91 -10.84 7.56
N PHE A 71 7.62 -9.90 6.93
CA PHE A 71 8.92 -10.18 6.30
C PHE A 71 10.08 -10.34 7.29
N ALA A 72 10.03 -9.65 8.43
CA ALA A 72 11.03 -9.81 9.48
C ALA A 72 11.01 -11.23 10.06
N GLN A 73 9.84 -11.84 10.18
CA GLN A 73 9.65 -13.20 10.68
C GLN A 73 10.02 -14.30 9.66
N GLN A 74 10.25 -13.94 8.40
CA GLN A 74 10.70 -14.89 7.37
C GLN A 74 12.21 -15.13 7.47
N SER A 75 12.65 -16.35 7.14
CA SER A 75 14.08 -16.66 6.98
C SER A 75 14.71 -15.76 5.90
N PRO A 76 16.02 -15.46 5.94
CA PRO A 76 16.67 -14.51 5.03
C PRO A 76 16.35 -14.75 3.55
N THR A 77 16.37 -16.01 3.11
CA THR A 77 16.02 -16.43 1.75
C THR A 77 14.56 -16.13 1.39
N ARG A 78 13.64 -16.34 2.33
CA ARG A 78 12.21 -16.04 2.14
C ARG A 78 11.93 -14.55 2.19
N ARG A 79 12.69 -13.79 2.99
CA ARG A 79 12.63 -12.33 3.03
C ARG A 79 13.00 -11.73 1.67
N GLU A 80 14.07 -12.20 1.05
CA GLU A 80 14.53 -11.73 -0.27
C GLU A 80 13.53 -12.09 -1.40
N LEU A 81 12.96 -13.30 -1.36
CA LEU A 81 11.86 -13.72 -2.24
C LEU A 81 10.61 -12.84 -2.07
N ALA A 82 10.23 -12.58 -0.82
CA ALA A 82 9.05 -11.80 -0.53
C ALA A 82 9.23 -10.33 -0.92
N TRP A 83 10.43 -9.77 -0.71
CA TRP A 83 10.80 -8.46 -1.25
C TRP A 83 10.78 -8.41 -2.78
N SER A 84 11.14 -9.50 -3.44
CA SER A 84 11.07 -9.60 -4.90
C SER A 84 9.62 -9.67 -5.40
N LEU A 85 8.71 -10.29 -4.64
CA LEU A 85 7.28 -10.32 -4.94
C LEU A 85 6.62 -8.95 -4.76
N VAL A 86 6.95 -8.22 -3.68
CA VAL A 86 6.47 -6.85 -3.47
C VAL A 86 6.93 -5.93 -4.60
N ARG A 87 8.21 -5.99 -4.99
CA ARG A 87 8.74 -5.20 -6.12
C ARG A 87 8.03 -5.51 -7.44
N ARG A 88 7.79 -6.80 -7.74
CA ARG A 88 7.04 -7.21 -8.95
C ARG A 88 5.58 -6.76 -8.95
N TRP A 89 4.96 -6.76 -7.78
CA TRP A 89 3.59 -6.30 -7.65
C TRP A 89 3.50 -4.79 -7.83
N ALA A 90 4.42 -4.02 -7.22
CA ALA A 90 4.51 -2.57 -7.39
C ALA A 90 4.79 -2.15 -8.84
N SER A 91 5.64 -2.89 -9.57
CA SER A 91 5.94 -2.59 -10.98
C SER A 91 4.79 -2.86 -11.94
N ARG A 92 3.70 -3.52 -11.50
CA ARG A 92 2.54 -3.84 -12.35
C ARG A 92 1.59 -2.64 -12.55
N PHE A 93 1.77 -1.59 -11.77
CA PHE A 93 0.92 -0.39 -11.77
C PHE A 93 1.69 0.86 -12.26
N GLN A 94 2.86 0.67 -12.86
CA GLN A 94 3.59 1.67 -13.66
C GLN A 94 3.17 1.57 -15.12
#